data_AF-A0A318EDF6-F1
#
_entry.id   AF-A0A318EDF6-F1
#
_cell.length_a   1.000
_cell.length_b   1.000
_cell.length_c   1.000
_cell.angle_alpha   90.00
_cell.angle_beta   90.00
_cell.angle_gamma   90.00
#
_symmetry.space_group_name_H-M   'P 1'
#
loop_
_entity.id
_entity.type
_entity.pdbx_description
1 polymer ?
#
loop_
_entity_poly.entity_id
_entity_poly.type
_entity_poly.pdbx_seq_one_letter_code
_entity_poly.pdbx_strand_id
1 'polypeptide(L)'
;MTYSESGGFHAKVSAKYLDSFKDSYADLGFSLTRSGDWFDLKCDSGTFKSHPPQYMHTYVHKMFGSIPSLHLVKPLSSESRYSQMAITYMLSYILGMLSRYFPTHWIALLSGEKGDEVWPAIHATQRYVYQSFPELVIEFIHDKLDTPSTASE
;
A
#
# COMPACT_ATOMS: atom_id res chain seq x y z
N MET A 1 -4.58 -13.10 9.63
CA MET A 1 -3.36 -12.58 10.29
C MET A 1 -3.65 -12.52 11.77
N THR A 2 -2.68 -12.83 12.62
CA THR A 2 -2.84 -12.88 14.07
C THR A 2 -1.64 -12.23 14.74
N TYR A 3 -1.89 -11.49 15.83
CA TYR A 3 -0.86 -10.92 16.67
C TYR A 3 -1.17 -11.22 18.14
N SER A 4 -0.14 -11.56 18.91
CA SER A 4 -0.20 -11.67 20.36
C SER A 4 1.13 -11.25 20.98
N GLU A 5 1.12 -10.68 22.18
CA GLU A 5 2.35 -10.23 22.84
C GLU A 5 3.33 -11.38 23.12
N SER A 6 2.83 -12.57 23.44
CA SER A 6 3.64 -13.76 23.73
C SER A 6 4.04 -14.55 22.48
N GLY A 7 3.20 -14.55 21.43
CA GLY A 7 3.39 -15.35 20.22
C GLY A 7 3.88 -14.54 19.00
N GLY A 8 4.01 -13.23 19.13
CA GLY A 8 4.42 -12.34 18.04
C GLY A 8 3.34 -12.20 16.95
N PHE A 9 3.79 -11.81 15.76
CA PHE A 9 2.96 -11.66 14.56
C PHE A 9 3.07 -12.88 13.67
N HIS A 10 1.94 -13.32 13.12
CA HIS A 10 1.86 -14.37 12.11
C HIS A 10 0.85 -14.01 11.01
N ALA A 11 1.27 -14.12 9.76
CA ALA A 11 0.42 -13.93 8.59
C ALA A 11 0.69 -14.98 7.51
N LYS A 12 -0.39 -15.44 6.87
CA LYS A 12 -0.31 -16.16 5.59
C LYS A 12 -0.50 -15.17 4.46
N VAL A 13 0.46 -15.12 3.54
CA VAL A 13 0.49 -14.16 2.44
C VAL A 13 0.72 -14.92 1.14
N SER A 14 0.02 -14.54 0.07
CA SER A 14 0.17 -15.21 -1.22
C SER A 14 1.58 -15.00 -1.79
N ALA A 15 2.21 -16.10 -2.21
CA ALA A 15 3.54 -16.10 -2.80
C ALA A 15 3.62 -15.29 -4.09
N LYS A 16 2.52 -15.25 -4.86
CA LYS A 16 2.40 -14.48 -6.10
C LYS A 16 2.84 -13.01 -5.96
N TYR A 17 2.52 -12.39 -4.82
CA TYR A 17 2.83 -10.98 -4.58
C TYR A 17 4.12 -10.82 -3.78
N LEU A 18 4.29 -11.64 -2.73
CA LEU A 18 5.40 -11.49 -1.79
C LEU A 18 6.76 -11.86 -2.38
N ASP A 19 6.84 -12.79 -3.35
CA ASP A 19 8.13 -13.23 -3.91
C ASP A 19 8.98 -12.08 -4.46
N SER A 20 8.34 -11.01 -4.96
CA SER A 20 9.02 -9.84 -5.53
C SER A 20 9.68 -8.90 -4.50
N PHE A 21 9.33 -9.02 -3.22
CA PHE A 21 9.86 -8.14 -2.16
C PHE A 21 10.06 -8.84 -0.81
N LYS A 22 10.07 -10.18 -0.77
CA LYS A 22 10.25 -10.98 0.46
C LYS A 22 11.52 -10.61 1.21
N ASP A 23 12.60 -10.32 0.49
CA ASP A 23 13.90 -9.99 1.08
C ASP A 23 13.79 -8.70 1.89
N SER A 24 12.97 -7.74 1.46
CA SER A 24 12.71 -6.51 2.23
C SER A 24 12.06 -6.75 3.59
N TYR A 25 11.33 -7.86 3.77
CA TYR A 25 10.81 -8.25 5.09
C TYR A 25 11.82 -9.10 5.86
N ALA A 26 12.61 -9.95 5.17
CA ALA A 26 13.69 -10.71 5.79
C ALA A 26 14.74 -9.77 6.43
N ASP A 27 15.11 -8.70 5.72
CA ASP A 27 16.05 -7.67 6.19
C ASP A 27 15.53 -6.93 7.45
N LEU A 28 14.20 -6.86 7.62
CA LEU A 28 13.55 -6.27 8.79
C LEU A 28 13.39 -7.24 9.98
N GLY A 29 13.94 -8.46 9.87
CA GLY A 29 13.91 -9.48 10.92
C GLY A 29 12.71 -10.43 10.86
N PHE A 30 11.95 -10.43 9.77
CA PHE A 30 10.85 -11.37 9.62
C PHE A 30 11.36 -12.73 9.10
N SER A 31 10.83 -13.80 9.68
CA SER A 31 11.02 -15.16 9.18
C SER A 31 9.95 -15.49 8.14
N LEU A 32 10.38 -15.98 6.97
CA LEU A 32 9.52 -16.37 5.87
C LEU A 32 9.69 -17.86 5.57
N THR A 33 8.60 -18.62 5.66
CA THR A 33 8.59 -20.03 5.25
C THR A 33 7.61 -20.23 4.11
N ARG A 34 8.06 -20.78 2.98
CA ARG A 34 7.19 -21.07 1.84
C ARG A 34 6.47 -22.40 2.02
N SER A 35 5.17 -22.42 1.78
CA SER A 35 4.32 -23.61 1.74
C SER A 35 3.42 -23.53 0.51
N GLY A 36 3.90 -24.10 -0.61
CA GLY A 36 3.22 -24.02 -1.91
C GLY A 36 3.08 -22.58 -2.42
N ASP A 37 1.83 -22.14 -2.58
CA ASP A 37 1.44 -20.80 -3.06
C ASP A 37 1.35 -19.74 -1.96
N TRP A 38 1.75 -20.09 -0.73
CA TRP A 38 1.69 -19.21 0.43
C TRP A 38 3.05 -19.08 1.12
N PHE A 39 3.28 -17.92 1.71
CA PHE A 39 4.32 -17.71 2.71
C PHE A 39 3.68 -17.57 4.09
N ASP A 40 4.22 -18.30 5.05
CA ASP A 40 4.06 -18.03 6.46
C ASP A 40 5.10 -16.99 6.89
N LEU A 41 4.63 -15.77 7.14
CA LEU A 41 5.42 -14.63 7.60
C LEU A 41 5.27 -14.52 9.13
N LYS A 42 6.39 -14.56 9.87
CA LYS A 42 6.40 -14.50 11.33
C LYS A 42 7.49 -13.59 11.88
N CYS A 43 7.21 -12.89 12.98
CA CYS A 43 8.21 -12.17 13.78
C CYS A 43 7.77 -12.07 15.25
N ASP A 44 8.70 -11.80 16.15
CA ASP A 44 8.41 -11.56 17.56
C ASP A 44 7.74 -10.18 17.80
N SER A 45 7.24 -9.95 19.02
CA SER A 45 6.55 -8.70 19.40
C SER A 45 7.46 -7.46 19.28
N GLY A 46 8.75 -7.58 19.62
CA GLY A 46 9.71 -6.49 19.50
C GLY A 46 9.91 -6.09 18.04
N THR A 47 10.19 -7.06 17.18
CA THR A 47 10.33 -6.85 15.73
C THR A 47 9.06 -6.28 15.11
N PHE A 48 7.89 -6.77 15.50
CA PHE A 48 6.61 -6.24 15.01
C PHE A 48 6.37 -4.78 15.40
N LYS A 49 6.74 -4.39 16.63
CA LYS A 49 6.60 -3.01 17.12
C LYS A 49 7.58 -2.05 16.47
N SER A 50 8.83 -2.47 16.26
CA SER A 50 9.86 -1.67 15.58
C SER A 50 9.59 -1.55 14.08
N HIS A 51 9.12 -2.64 13.46
CA HIS A 51 8.93 -2.71 12.01
C HIS A 51 7.52 -3.22 11.65
N PRO A 52 6.45 -2.48 11.98
CA PRO A 52 5.10 -2.91 11.67
C PRO A 52 4.96 -3.15 10.16
N PRO A 53 4.23 -4.17 9.69
CA PRO A 53 4.15 -4.44 8.26
C PRO A 53 3.37 -3.34 7.52
N GLN A 54 3.70 -3.10 6.25
CA GLN A 54 2.98 -2.13 5.40
C GLN A 54 1.82 -2.82 4.69
N TYR A 55 0.64 -2.22 4.78
CA TYR A 55 -0.56 -2.75 4.17
C TYR A 55 -1.18 -1.79 3.16
N MET A 56 -1.89 -2.35 2.18
CA MET A 56 -2.78 -1.63 1.28
C MET A 56 -4.06 -2.45 1.06
N HIS A 57 -5.21 -1.78 1.05
CA HIS A 57 -6.48 -2.40 0.73
C HIS A 57 -6.75 -2.34 -0.78
N THR A 58 -7.38 -3.39 -1.32
CA THR A 58 -7.96 -3.41 -2.68
C THR A 58 -9.29 -2.67 -2.76
N TYR A 59 -9.59 -1.80 -1.79
CA TYR A 59 -10.86 -1.08 -1.65
C TYR A 59 -11.21 -0.19 -2.86
N VAL A 60 -10.21 0.09 -3.69
CA VAL A 60 -10.28 0.87 -4.91
C VAL A 60 -10.87 -0.04 -5.98
N HIS A 61 -12.05 0.29 -6.49
CA HIS A 61 -12.91 -0.57 -7.34
C HIS A 61 -13.84 -1.52 -6.57
N LYS A 62 -14.63 -1.01 -5.60
CA LYS A 62 -15.87 -1.71 -5.19
C LYS A 62 -16.76 -1.93 -6.41
N MET A 63 -16.61 -3.05 -7.11
CA MET A 63 -17.71 -3.62 -7.85
C MET A 63 -18.69 -4.13 -6.78
N PHE A 64 -19.95 -3.78 -6.91
CA PHE A 64 -20.99 -4.21 -5.98
C PHE A 64 -20.89 -5.74 -5.79
N GLY A 65 -20.53 -6.20 -4.57
CA GLY A 65 -20.34 -7.61 -4.24
C GLY A 65 -18.90 -8.12 -4.06
N SER A 66 -17.86 -7.31 -4.29
CA SER A 66 -16.47 -7.73 -4.00
C SER A 66 -16.11 -7.54 -2.52
N ILE A 67 -15.58 -8.58 -1.87
CA ILE A 67 -15.05 -8.49 -0.51
C ILE A 67 -13.70 -7.77 -0.55
N PRO A 68 -13.54 -6.63 0.16
CA PRO A 68 -12.26 -5.94 0.20
C PRO A 68 -11.19 -6.82 0.83
N SER A 69 -10.03 -6.90 0.19
CA SER A 69 -8.89 -7.68 0.67
C SER A 69 -7.76 -6.78 1.14
N LEU A 70 -7.13 -7.17 2.26
CA LEU A 70 -5.93 -6.52 2.78
C LEU A 70 -4.70 -7.20 2.19
N HIS A 71 -3.82 -6.42 1.56
CA HIS A 71 -2.59 -6.91 0.98
C HIS A 71 -1.39 -6.38 1.75
N LEU A 72 -0.42 -7.26 1.95
CA LEU A 72 0.91 -6.86 2.38
C LEU A 72 1.65 -6.28 1.17
N VAL A 73 2.29 -5.14 1.34
CA VAL A 73 3.10 -4.51 0.28
C VAL A 73 4.51 -4.26 0.77
N LYS A 74 5.43 -4.01 -0.17
CA LYS A 74 6.80 -3.64 0.14
C LYS A 74 6.81 -2.35 0.99
N PRO A 75 7.46 -2.35 2.16
CA PRO A 75 7.61 -1.13 2.94
C PRO A 75 8.48 -0.11 2.20
N LEU A 76 8.14 1.17 2.32
CA LEU A 76 8.98 2.25 1.79
C LEU A 76 10.28 2.34 2.61
N SER A 77 11.36 2.77 1.95
CA SER A 77 12.76 2.58 2.38
C SER A 77 13.22 3.46 3.56
N SER A 78 12.38 3.73 4.55
CA SER A 78 12.69 4.68 5.64
C SER A 78 12.12 4.29 7.01
N GLU A 79 11.85 3.00 7.27
CA GLU A 79 11.11 2.50 8.45
C GLU A 79 9.71 3.11 8.63
N SER A 80 9.36 4.13 7.84
CA SER A 80 8.11 4.85 7.90
C SER A 80 7.03 3.99 7.29
N ARG A 81 5.88 3.96 7.96
CA ARG A 81 4.66 3.35 7.45
C ARG A 81 3.67 4.42 7.12
N TYR A 82 3.19 4.38 5.89
CA TYR A 82 2.30 5.39 5.35
C TYR A 82 0.92 4.79 5.24
N SER A 83 -0.09 5.55 5.63
CA SER A 83 -1.46 5.18 5.31
C SER A 83 -1.63 5.11 3.79
N GLN A 84 -2.60 4.32 3.34
CA GLN A 84 -2.93 4.25 1.92
C GLN A 84 -3.26 5.65 1.35
N MET A 85 -3.90 6.50 2.17
CA MET A 85 -4.17 7.91 1.85
C MET A 85 -2.88 8.73 1.62
N ALA A 86 -1.88 8.57 2.49
CA ALA A 86 -0.58 9.23 2.33
C ALA A 86 0.15 8.74 1.07
N ILE A 87 0.09 7.44 0.77
CA ILE A 87 0.67 6.87 -0.46
C ILE A 87 -0.02 7.44 -1.70
N THR A 88 -1.36 7.48 -1.74
CA THR A 88 -2.09 8.09 -2.86
C THR A 88 -1.77 9.58 -3.04
N TYR A 89 -1.57 10.31 -1.94
CA TYR A 89 -1.15 11.71 -1.98
C TYR A 89 0.28 11.87 -2.54
N MET A 90 1.22 11.04 -2.11
CA MET A 90 2.59 11.07 -2.64
C MET A 90 2.61 10.78 -4.15
N LEU A 91 1.83 9.79 -4.60
CA LEU A 91 1.71 9.47 -6.02
C LEU A 91 1.10 10.64 -6.82
N SER A 92 0.04 11.28 -6.30
CA SER A 92 -0.58 12.43 -6.96
C SER A 92 0.39 13.62 -7.04
N TYR A 93 1.17 13.85 -5.98
CA TYR A 93 2.22 14.87 -5.95
C TYR A 93 3.30 14.59 -7.00
N ILE A 94 3.84 13.36 -7.07
CA ILE A 94 4.86 12.98 -8.04
C ILE A 94 4.36 13.16 -9.48
N LEU A 95 3.13 12.73 -9.78
CA LEU A 95 2.50 12.93 -11.10
C LEU A 95 2.30 14.43 -11.40
N GLY A 96 1.93 15.22 -10.41
CA GLY A 96 1.85 16.68 -10.52
C GLY A 96 3.20 17.32 -10.80
N MET A 97 4.27 16.85 -10.14
CA MET A 97 5.63 17.32 -10.37
C MET A 97 6.12 16.96 -11.78
N LEU A 98 5.85 15.73 -12.23
CA LEU A 98 6.19 15.27 -13.57
C LEU A 98 5.52 16.12 -14.65
N SER A 99 4.20 16.32 -14.55
CA SER A 99 3.44 17.09 -15.55
C SER A 99 3.80 18.59 -15.56
N ARG A 100 4.10 19.18 -14.39
CA ARG A 100 4.40 20.61 -14.26
C ARG A 100 5.84 20.97 -14.58
N TYR A 101 6.81 20.20 -14.08
CA TYR A 101 8.23 20.55 -14.16
C TYR A 101 8.97 19.80 -15.27
N PHE A 102 8.42 18.71 -15.78
CA PHE A 102 8.99 17.95 -16.90
C PHE A 102 7.99 17.80 -18.06
N PRO A 103 7.39 18.90 -18.57
CA PRO A 103 6.31 18.84 -19.55
C PRO A 103 6.72 18.17 -20.87
N THR A 104 7.97 18.32 -21.33
CA THR A 104 8.47 17.65 -22.53
C THR A 104 8.46 16.12 -22.37
N HIS A 105 8.90 15.61 -21.22
CA HIS A 105 8.87 14.18 -20.91
C HIS A 105 7.43 13.69 -20.77
N TRP A 106 6.56 14.50 -20.15
CA TRP A 106 5.14 14.21 -20.03
C TRP A 106 4.45 14.06 -21.40
N ILE A 107 4.71 14.97 -22.35
CA ILE A 107 4.16 14.89 -23.70
C ILE A 107 4.74 13.71 -24.49
N ALA A 108 6.04 13.42 -24.34
CA ALA A 108 6.67 12.26 -24.99
C ALA A 108 6.05 10.93 -24.53
N LEU A 109 5.79 10.79 -23.21
CA LEU A 109 5.06 9.65 -22.64
C LEU A 109 3.64 9.53 -23.22
N LEU A 110 2.91 10.65 -23.31
CA LEU A 110 1.55 10.66 -23.89
C LEU A 110 1.51 10.32 -25.39
N SER A 111 2.60 10.61 -26.11
CA SER A 111 2.69 10.45 -27.56
C SER A 111 3.18 9.06 -27.97
N GLY A 112 3.50 8.18 -27.01
CA GLY A 112 3.97 6.81 -27.29
C GLY A 112 5.33 6.77 -27.99
N GLU A 113 6.20 7.75 -27.74
CA GLU A 113 7.54 7.78 -28.31
C GLU A 113 8.41 6.60 -27.78
N LYS A 114 9.49 6.24 -28.49
CA LYS A 114 10.38 5.12 -28.10
C LYS A 114 10.87 5.26 -26.65
N GLY A 115 10.57 4.26 -25.81
CA GLY A 115 10.93 4.24 -24.39
C GLY A 115 9.73 4.13 -23.43
N ASP A 116 8.52 3.98 -23.96
CA ASP A 116 7.27 4.08 -23.20
C ASP A 116 6.88 2.85 -22.35
N GLU A 117 7.87 2.07 -21.90
CA GLU A 117 7.64 0.89 -21.03
C GLU A 117 7.00 1.27 -19.69
N VAL A 118 7.12 2.55 -19.30
CA VAL A 118 6.64 3.08 -18.01
C VAL A 118 5.20 3.61 -18.11
N TRP A 119 4.68 3.90 -19.31
CA TRP A 119 3.33 4.45 -19.46
C TRP A 119 2.22 3.58 -18.88
N PRO A 120 2.21 2.24 -19.04
CA PRO A 120 1.21 1.40 -18.39
C PRO A 120 1.18 1.58 -16.87
N ALA A 121 2.35 1.75 -16.24
CA ALA A 121 2.46 1.99 -14.81
C ALA A 121 2.00 3.40 -14.42
N ILE A 122 2.36 4.44 -15.20
CA ILE A 122 1.90 5.81 -14.99
C ILE A 122 0.38 5.90 -15.13
N HIS A 123 -0.17 5.34 -16.20
CA HIS A 123 -1.61 5.32 -16.46
C HIS A 123 -2.37 4.55 -15.38
N ALA A 124 -1.86 3.39 -14.93
CA ALA A 124 -2.43 2.67 -13.79
C ALA A 124 -2.39 3.51 -12.51
N THR A 125 -1.29 4.23 -12.26
CA THR A 125 -1.14 5.13 -11.11
C THR A 125 -2.11 6.31 -11.18
N GLN A 126 -2.30 6.92 -12.35
CA GLN A 126 -3.28 7.99 -12.56
C GLN A 126 -4.70 7.51 -12.25
N ARG A 127 -5.08 6.35 -12.78
CA ARG A 127 -6.40 5.74 -12.51
C ARG A 127 -6.59 5.44 -11.03
N TYR A 128 -5.58 4.86 -10.40
CA TYR A 128 -5.57 4.59 -8.97
C TYR A 128 -5.77 5.89 -8.17
N VAL A 129 -4.95 6.93 -8.38
CA VAL A 129 -5.10 8.23 -7.71
C VAL A 129 -6.50 8.83 -7.93
N TYR A 130 -6.98 8.84 -9.17
CA TYR A 130 -8.28 9.42 -9.53
C TYR A 130 -9.44 8.73 -8.81
N GLN A 131 -9.37 7.40 -8.65
CA GLN A 131 -10.45 6.60 -8.07
C GLN A 131 -10.34 6.49 -6.55
N SER A 132 -9.15 6.19 -6.04
CA SER A 132 -8.94 5.92 -4.60
C SER A 132 -8.94 7.18 -3.76
N PHE A 133 -8.27 8.24 -4.23
CA PHE A 133 -7.94 9.34 -3.34
C PHE A 133 -9.17 10.10 -2.83
N PRO A 134 -10.18 10.42 -3.65
CA PRO A 134 -11.42 11.02 -3.17
C PRO A 134 -12.16 10.12 -2.17
N GLU A 135 -12.24 8.82 -2.45
CA GLU A 135 -12.91 7.85 -1.57
C GLU A 135 -12.23 7.76 -0.20
N LEU A 136 -10.89 7.64 -0.19
CA LEU A 136 -10.10 7.58 1.05
C LEU A 136 -10.26 8.85 1.89
N VAL A 137 -10.33 10.03 1.26
CA VAL A 137 -10.55 11.30 1.95
C VAL A 137 -11.95 11.38 2.53
N ILE A 138 -12.98 11.01 1.77
CA ILE A 138 -14.37 11.02 2.23
C ILE A 138 -14.56 10.05 3.39
N GLU A 139 -14.03 8.83 3.29
CA GLU A 139 -14.08 7.83 4.36
C GLU A 139 -13.40 8.34 5.63
N PHE A 140 -12.22 8.95 5.50
CA PHE A 140 -11.53 9.56 6.63
C PHE A 140 -12.36 10.68 7.29
N ILE A 141 -13.01 11.53 6.51
CA ILE A 141 -13.89 12.59 7.03
C ILE A 141 -15.07 11.97 7.77
N HIS A 142 -15.75 10.99 7.17
CA HIS A 142 -16.88 10.30 7.81
C HIS A 142 -16.47 9.60 9.11
N ASP A 143 -15.35 8.87 9.12
CA ASP A 143 -14.81 8.24 10.34
C ASP A 143 -14.64 9.26 11.47
N LYS A 144 -14.12 10.46 11.16
CA LYS A 144 -13.90 11.52 12.15
C LYS A 144 -15.19 12.20 12.61
N LEU A 145 -16.21 12.28 11.76
CA LEU A 145 -17.50 12.88 12.09
C LEU A 145 -18.46 11.91 12.80
N ASP A 146 -18.41 10.63 12.43
CA ASP A 146 -19.24 9.57 12.99
C ASP A 146 -18.69 9.04 14.32
N THR A 147 -17.48 9.46 14.73
CA THR A 147 -16.98 9.23 16.09
C THR A 147 -17.90 9.98 17.06
N PRO A 148 -18.73 9.30 17.89
CA PRO A 148 -19.57 10.00 18.86
C PRO A 148 -18.68 10.77 19.83
N SER A 149 -19.09 11.98 20.24
CA SER A 149 -18.40 12.76 21.26
C SER A 149 -18.49 12.08 22.63
N THR A 150 -17.76 11.01 22.86
CA THR A 150 -17.58 10.43 24.20
C THR A 150 -16.40 11.10 24.88
N ALA A 151 -16.61 12.35 25.31
CA ALA A 151 -15.77 13.02 26.31
C ALA A 151 -16.49 14.26 26.89
N SER A 152 -17.59 14.04 27.59
CA SER A 152 -18.06 14.96 28.63
C SER A 152 -18.87 14.18 29.67
N GLU A 153 -18.15 13.48 30.55
CA GLU A 153 -18.57 13.16 31.93
C GLU A 153 -17.39 13.42 32.86
#